data_AF-A0A7C1SNZ3-F1
#
_entry.id   AF-A0A7C1SNZ3-F1
#
_cell.length_a   1.000
_cell.length_b   1.000
_cell.length_c   1.000
_cell.angle_alpha   90.00
_cell.angle_beta   90.00
_cell.angle_gamma   90.00
#
_symmetry.space_group_name_H-M   'P 1'
#
loop_
_entity.id
_entity.type
_entity.pdbx_description
1 polymer ?
#
loop_
_entity_poly.entity_id
_entity_poly.type
_entity_poly.pdbx_seq_one_letter_code
_entity_poly.pdbx_strand_id
1 'polypeptide(L)'
;MDMHDLKFEDERFDLVFARDVFEHAVAPFVVFSEMARVSKKYVLIILPDDTWGKSPLHISIPTLKQMVVLGMKQDMGLCLYDEAYHIAVDIPFKEYYYVFRK
;
A
#
# COMPACT_ATOMS: atom_id res chain seq x y z
N MET A 1 3.58 1.62 -16.19
CA MET A 1 4.84 1.42 -15.44
C MET A 1 4.62 0.24 -14.52
N ASP A 2 5.58 -0.67 -14.41
CA ASP A 2 5.48 -1.81 -13.50
C ASP A 2 5.91 -1.37 -12.10
N MET A 3 5.09 -1.65 -11.08
CA MET A 3 5.38 -1.31 -9.69
C MET A 3 6.45 -2.21 -9.05
N HIS A 4 6.79 -3.32 -9.69
CA HIS A 4 7.88 -4.21 -9.25
C HIS A 4 9.27 -3.73 -9.69
N ASP A 5 9.34 -2.70 -10.54
CA ASP A 5 10.58 -2.16 -11.11
C ASP A 5 10.43 -0.67 -11.41
N LEU A 6 10.55 0.14 -10.37
CA LEU A 6 10.40 1.58 -10.45
C LEU A 6 11.69 2.20 -11.00
N LYS A 7 11.62 2.72 -12.23
CA LYS A 7 12.74 3.38 -12.93
C LYS A 7 13.06 4.79 -12.41
N PHE A 8 13.13 4.92 -11.09
CA PHE A 8 13.50 6.13 -10.38
C PHE A 8 14.71 5.87 -9.50
N GLU A 9 15.48 6.92 -9.27
CA GLU A 9 16.60 6.92 -8.32
C GLU A 9 16.09 6.68 -6.89
N ASP A 10 16.99 6.16 -6.06
CA ASP A 10 16.77 6.02 -4.63
C ASP A 10 16.45 7.38 -4.02
N GLU A 11 15.54 7.38 -3.04
CA GLU A 11 15.19 8.57 -2.26
C GLU A 11 14.81 9.77 -3.15
N ARG A 12 14.13 9.52 -4.27
CA ARG A 12 13.72 10.56 -5.21
C ARG A 12 12.55 11.40 -4.68
N PHE A 13 11.60 10.78 -3.99
CA PHE A 13 10.31 11.39 -3.64
C PHE A 13 10.14 11.53 -2.12
N ASP A 14 9.65 12.68 -1.65
CA ASP A 14 9.33 12.85 -0.22
C ASP A 14 8.20 11.92 0.25
N LEU A 15 7.26 11.60 -0.64
CA LEU A 15 6.14 10.70 -0.41
C LEU A 15 5.94 9.82 -1.65
N VAL A 16 5.74 8.53 -1.45
CA VAL A 16 5.20 7.61 -2.45
C VAL A 16 3.78 7.26 -2.06
N PHE A 17 2.84 7.36 -3.00
CA PHE A 17 1.42 7.14 -2.76
C PHE A 17 0.89 6.05 -3.68
N ALA A 18 0.24 5.04 -3.08
CA ALA A 18 -0.46 3.97 -3.77
C ALA A 18 -1.90 3.90 -3.24
N ARG A 19 -2.87 4.10 -4.12
CA ARG A 19 -4.29 3.94 -3.82
C ARG A 19 -4.89 2.99 -4.84
N ASP A 20 -5.54 1.93 -4.35
CA ASP A 20 -6.22 0.92 -5.17
C ASP A 20 -5.29 0.34 -6.27
N VAL A 21 -4.03 0.08 -5.89
CA VAL A 21 -3.00 -0.48 -6.79
C VAL A 21 -2.16 -1.55 -6.12
N PHE A 22 -1.95 -1.49 -4.81
CA PHE A 22 -1.02 -2.39 -4.10
C PHE A 22 -1.56 -3.83 -4.03
N GLU A 23 -2.87 -4.00 -3.99
CA GLU A 23 -3.57 -5.28 -4.01
C GLU A 23 -3.42 -6.05 -5.33
N HIS A 24 -2.96 -5.37 -6.38
CA HIS A 24 -2.64 -5.96 -7.68
C HIS A 24 -1.18 -6.43 -7.77
N ALA A 25 -0.37 -6.26 -6.72
CA ALA A 25 1.01 -6.70 -6.70
C ALA A 25 1.09 -8.23 -6.67
N VAL A 26 1.82 -8.81 -7.63
CA VAL A 26 2.13 -10.25 -7.64
C VAL A 26 3.11 -10.59 -6.51
N ALA A 27 4.05 -9.67 -6.25
CA ALA A 27 5.00 -9.77 -5.15
C ALA A 27 4.94 -8.50 -4.27
N PRO A 28 4.00 -8.40 -3.32
CA PRO A 28 3.81 -7.22 -2.48
C PRO A 28 5.07 -6.77 -1.74
N PHE A 29 5.91 -7.73 -1.33
CA PHE A 29 7.19 -7.44 -0.70
C PHE A 29 8.13 -6.66 -1.63
N VAL A 30 8.25 -7.08 -2.90
CA VAL A 30 9.11 -6.43 -3.89
C VAL A 30 8.58 -5.03 -4.21
N VAL A 31 7.26 -4.90 -4.39
CA VAL A 31 6.63 -3.60 -4.62
C VAL A 31 6.86 -2.65 -3.45
N PHE A 32 6.67 -3.13 -2.22
CA PHE A 32 6.90 -2.31 -1.04
C PHE A 32 8.38 -1.92 -0.88
N SER A 33 9.32 -2.82 -1.19
CA SER A 33 10.75 -2.51 -1.26
C SER A 33 11.06 -1.40 -2.27
N GLU A 34 10.49 -1.47 -3.47
CA GLU A 34 10.67 -0.44 -4.50
C GLU A 34 10.08 0.90 -4.06
N MET A 35 8.89 0.90 -3.47
CA MET A 35 8.27 2.10 -2.91
C MET A 35 9.11 2.71 -1.79
N ALA A 36 9.62 1.89 -0.86
CA ALA A 36 10.48 2.33 0.23
C ALA A 36 11.81 2.91 -0.30
N ARG A 37 12.43 2.24 -1.28
CA ARG A 37 13.69 2.66 -1.93
C ARG A 37 13.57 4.05 -2.55
N VAL A 38 12.54 4.27 -3.37
CA VAL A 38 12.36 5.56 -4.07
C VAL A 38 11.79 6.66 -3.15
N SER A 39 11.30 6.29 -1.96
CA SER A 39 10.83 7.23 -0.94
C SER A 39 11.97 7.76 -0.05
N LYS A 40 11.92 9.05 0.26
CA LYS A 40 12.78 9.71 1.26
C LYS A 40 12.22 9.59 2.68
N LYS A 41 10.90 9.76 2.82
CA LYS A 41 10.27 9.91 4.15
C LYS A 41 9.06 9.02 4.34
N TYR A 42 8.12 9.05 3.39
CA TYR A 42 6.82 8.42 3.60
C TYR A 42 6.40 7.51 2.44
N VAL A 43 5.71 6.43 2.82
CA VAL A 43 4.91 5.60 1.90
C VAL A 43 3.49 5.59 2.43
N LEU A 44 2.53 5.98 1.59
CA LEU A 44 1.11 5.91 1.87
C LEU A 44 0.47 4.84 0.97
N ILE A 45 -0.20 3.89 1.59
CA ILE A 45 -0.95 2.83 0.91
C ILE A 45 -2.40 2.89 1.36
N ILE A 46 -3.32 2.91 0.40
CA ILE A 46 -4.76 2.78 0.63
C ILE A 46 -5.22 1.48 -0.03
N LEU A 47 -5.86 0.61 0.75
CA LEU A 47 -6.36 -0.69 0.31
C LEU A 47 -7.88 -0.77 0.49
N PRO A 48 -8.60 -1.46 -0.42
CA PRO A 48 -9.98 -1.80 -0.19
C PRO A 48 -10.12 -2.86 0.90
N ASP A 49 -11.29 -2.92 1.52
CA ASP A 49 -11.69 -4.05 2.35
C ASP A 49 -12.06 -5.29 1.54
N ASP A 50 -12.40 -6.39 2.23
CA ASP A 50 -12.82 -7.63 1.58
C ASP A 50 -14.19 -7.54 0.88
N THR A 51 -14.95 -6.46 1.05
CA THR A 51 -16.26 -6.30 0.40
C THR A 51 -16.08 -5.78 -1.03
N TRP A 52 -15.26 -4.75 -1.20
CA TRP A 52 -14.84 -4.22 -2.50
C TRP A 52 -13.66 -5.01 -3.10
N GLY A 53 -12.92 -5.68 -2.22
CA GLY A 53 -11.70 -6.41 -2.49
C GLY A 53 -11.87 -7.70 -3.30
N LYS A 54 -13.09 -8.18 -3.53
CA LYS A 54 -13.37 -9.44 -4.26
C LYS A 54 -13.26 -9.33 -5.78
N SER A 55 -12.64 -8.27 -6.29
CA SER A 55 -12.32 -8.16 -7.71
C SER A 55 -11.42 -9.33 -8.14
N PRO A 56 -11.70 -9.99 -9.28
CA PRO A 56 -10.84 -11.05 -9.80
C PRO A 56 -9.45 -10.56 -10.20
N LEU A 57 -9.23 -9.23 -10.21
CA LEU A 57 -7.95 -8.60 -10.52
C LEU A 57 -7.12 -8.30 -9.27
N HIS A 58 -7.68 -8.44 -8.06
CA HIS A 58 -6.91 -8.33 -6.83
C HIS A 58 -6.20 -9.66 -6.55
N ILE A 59 -4.89 -9.60 -6.36
CA ILE A 59 -4.05 -10.77 -6.07
C ILE A 59 -4.02 -11.02 -4.57
N SER A 60 -3.83 -9.97 -3.77
CA SER A 60 -3.76 -10.07 -2.33
C SER A 60 -4.17 -8.78 -1.65
N ILE A 61 -4.98 -8.87 -0.59
CA ILE A 61 -5.25 -7.75 0.32
C ILE A 61 -4.58 -8.08 1.64
N PRO A 62 -3.41 -7.48 1.95
CA PRO A 62 -2.68 -7.79 3.17
C PRO A 62 -3.44 -7.29 4.41
N THR A 63 -3.47 -8.13 5.43
CA THR A 63 -3.94 -7.76 6.77
C THR A 63 -3.05 -6.69 7.40
N LEU A 64 -3.55 -5.96 8.39
CA LEU A 64 -2.75 -5.01 9.19
C LEU A 64 -1.45 -5.65 9.73
N LYS A 65 -1.50 -6.89 10.21
CA LYS A 65 -0.30 -7.58 10.71
C LYS A 65 0.74 -7.80 9.60
N GLN A 66 0.30 -8.18 8.41
CA GLN A 66 1.19 -8.34 7.25
C GLN A 66 1.79 -6.99 6.83
N MET A 67 0.99 -5.92 6.83
CA MET A 67 1.46 -4.56 6.54
C MET A 67 2.52 -4.07 7.53
N VAL A 68 2.34 -4.32 8.82
CA VAL A 68 3.35 -4.01 9.84
C VAL A 68 4.65 -4.78 9.58
N VAL A 69 4.57 -6.08 9.30
CA VAL A 69 5.76 -6.90 9.01
C VAL A 69 6.47 -6.43 7.75
N LEU A 70 5.74 -6.06 6.69
CA LEU A 70 6.31 -5.49 5.46
C LEU A 70 7.10 -4.22 5.76
N GLY A 71 6.50 -3.29 6.51
CA GLY A 71 7.17 -2.07 6.98
C GLY A 71 8.48 -2.38 7.72
N MET A 72 8.42 -3.22 8.74
CA MET A 72 9.58 -3.60 9.56
C MET A 72 10.72 -4.22 8.74
N LYS A 73 10.42 -4.95 7.65
CA LYS A 73 11.44 -5.58 6.81
C LYS A 73 12.16 -4.60 5.88
N GLN A 74 11.62 -3.39 5.68
CA GLN A 74 12.22 -2.34 4.84
C GLN A 74 12.65 -1.12 5.65
N ASP A 75 12.83 -1.26 6.97
CA ASP A 75 13.13 -0.15 7.88
C ASP A 75 12.12 1.02 7.77
N MET A 76 10.85 0.67 7.54
CA MET A 76 9.73 1.61 7.41
C MET A 76 8.71 1.37 8.52
N GLY A 77 8.70 2.19 9.56
CA GLY A 77 7.76 2.09 10.67
C GLY A 77 6.34 2.53 10.28
N LEU A 78 5.32 1.73 10.60
CA LEU A 78 3.92 2.15 10.46
C LEU A 78 3.62 3.23 11.51
N CYS A 79 3.36 4.47 11.07
CA CYS A 79 3.08 5.60 11.97
C CYS A 79 1.61 5.97 12.05
N LEU A 80 0.81 5.62 11.05
CA LEU A 80 -0.64 5.80 11.07
C LEU A 80 -1.32 4.61 10.39
N TYR A 81 -2.38 4.15 11.07
CA TYR A 81 -3.37 3.23 10.53
C TYR A 81 -4.74 3.84 10.79
N ASP A 82 -5.55 3.95 9.74
CA ASP A 82 -6.94 4.42 9.86
C ASP A 82 -7.86 3.64 8.94
N GLU A 83 -9.15 3.72 9.23
CA GLU A 83 -10.21 3.01 8.54
C GLU A 83 -11.32 4.00 8.18
N ALA A 84 -11.59 4.17 6.89
CA ALA A 84 -12.69 5.00 6.43
C ALA A 84 -13.82 4.15 5.85
N TYR A 85 -15.05 4.49 6.21
CA TYR A 85 -16.24 3.92 5.61
C TYR A 85 -16.77 4.87 4.53
N HIS A 86 -17.02 4.30 3.36
CA HIS A 86 -17.50 5.02 2.19
C HIS A 86 -18.76 4.36 1.64
N ILE A 87 -19.49 5.12 0.84
CA ILE A 87 -20.62 4.61 0.05
C ILE A 87 -20.36 5.02 -1.40
N ALA A 88 -20.18 4.04 -2.28
CA ALA A 88 -20.10 4.27 -3.72
C ALA A 88 -21.27 3.54 -4.38
N VAL A 89 -22.15 4.28 -5.07
CA VAL A 89 -23.28 3.71 -5.81
C VAL A 89 -24.12 2.77 -4.92
N ASP A 90 -24.51 3.26 -3.74
CA ASP A 90 -25.28 2.52 -2.73
C ASP A 90 -24.62 1.25 -2.16
N ILE A 91 -23.34 1.01 -2.48
CA ILE A 91 -22.55 -0.09 -1.92
C ILE A 91 -21.67 0.49 -0.81
N PRO A 92 -21.89 0.10 0.46
CA PRO A 92 -20.97 0.44 1.53
C PRO A 92 -19.69 -0.36 1.35
N PHE A 93 -18.55 0.30 1.48
CA PHE A 93 -17.24 -0.33 1.52
C PHE A 93 -16.33 0.41 2.49
N LYS A 94 -15.27 -0.26 2.89
CA LYS A 94 -14.26 0.29 3.78
C LYS A 94 -12.92 0.37 3.06
N GLU A 95 -12.15 1.40 3.38
CA GLU A 95 -10.77 1.57 2.95
C GLU A 95 -9.85 1.57 4.18
N TYR A 96 -8.69 0.94 4.03
CA TYR A 96 -7.63 0.92 5.03
C TYR A 96 -6.50 1.84 4.61
N TYR A 97 -6.12 2.75 5.50
CA TYR A 97 -5.10 3.76 5.27
C TYR A 97 -3.85 3.37 6.07
N TYR A 98 -2.73 3.20 5.38
CA TYR A 98 -1.44 2.89 5.99
C TYR A 98 -0.43 3.98 5.64
N VAL A 99 0.08 4.68 6.65
CA VAL A 99 1.22 5.60 6.48
C VAL A 99 2.44 4.99 7.15
N PHE A 100 3.45 4.74 6.36
CA PHE A 100 4.76 4.30 6.81
C PHE A 100 5.75 5.45 6.75
N ARG A 101 6.68 5.46 7.70
CA ARG A 101 7.76 6.43 7.80
C ARG A 101 9.11 5.71 7.90
N LYS A 102 10.08 6.20 7.13
CA LYS A 102 11.49 5.80 7.21
C LYS A 102 12.13 6.29 8.51
#